data_AF-A0A3N1T013-F1
#
_entry.id   AF-A0A3N1T013-F1
#
_cell.length_a   1.000
_cell.length_b   1.000
_cell.length_c   1.000
_cell.angle_alpha   90.00
_cell.angle_beta   90.00
_cell.angle_gamma   90.00
#
_symmetry.space_group_name_H-M   'P 1'
#
loop_
_entity.id
_entity.type
_entity.pdbx_description
1 polymer ?
#
loop_
_entity_poly.entity_id
_entity_poly.type
_entity_poly.pdbx_seq_one_letter_code
_entity_poly.pdbx_strand_id
1 'polypeptide(L)'
;MLRGSGGLCLACRGWRRTYPGPRPCRVCGQERCLRDRACRLCWRQARLLRRPKRALELEAANLHGQQLFLADMERRLQPIQGLPPKGRQPVFSTNRPPPLIPVQYRQLVLFPPHERDLRRGQQHGFPDVDAPGIVAALEMAADDYARRHGLKKGTAFGLSRGLRILLALQDTPGIPFRATDVVPLSTLHLPVKPILKLLAEVGMLDDDRTPRIVTWFREQTASLPEAMAGELSTWFELVLNGATSAPRVKARPHQWIHKKVYEALPALRAWAAGGKESLRSVARADVLAVLPSGGTPRVAMLQGLRHILRVLKRRGVIFTDPTTRISGGSTSPTVPLPAQVARLRETLKDEAVAKAALASLVIFHALTSKELQTMLITDLHDGRLFLHDRTVLLAEEVRSRLKRYRDYRTDRWPRTANPHLFISQTTGCGTGRVSHVWINDTLGMPARRPREDRLLHEAEATGGDPRRICDLFGLSVGAALRYTSTVDQPGIVEYRLRNSGPRPSPRADDAD
;
A
#
# COMPACT_ATOMS: atom_id res chain seq x y z
N MET A 1 29.81 -21.84 -41.38
CA MET A 1 29.30 -20.56 -40.80
C MET A 1 30.22 -19.92 -39.73
N LEU A 2 31.55 -20.13 -39.72
CA LEU A 2 32.46 -19.49 -38.73
C LEU A 2 33.46 -18.48 -39.35
N ARG A 3 33.57 -18.43 -40.69
CA ARG A 3 34.56 -17.59 -41.40
C ARG A 3 34.26 -16.09 -41.34
N GLY A 4 32.99 -15.66 -41.24
CA GLY A 4 32.61 -14.26 -41.04
C GLY A 4 32.68 -13.75 -39.59
N SER A 5 33.01 -14.63 -38.64
CA SER A 5 32.89 -14.37 -37.19
C SER A 5 34.22 -14.22 -36.46
N GLY A 6 35.35 -14.27 -37.18
CA GLY A 6 36.69 -14.36 -36.60
C GLY A 6 36.94 -15.72 -35.91
N GLY A 7 36.35 -16.80 -36.42
CA GLY A 7 36.53 -18.16 -35.87
C GLY A 7 35.80 -18.45 -34.55
N LEU A 8 34.95 -17.54 -34.07
CA LEU A 8 34.20 -17.70 -32.81
C LEU A 8 32.72 -17.96 -33.04
N CYS A 9 32.15 -18.90 -32.28
CA CYS A 9 30.71 -19.13 -32.25
C CYS A 9 29.96 -17.95 -31.58
N LEU A 10 28.65 -17.85 -31.83
CA LEU A 10 27.82 -16.74 -31.32
C LEU A 10 27.87 -16.63 -29.79
N ALA A 11 27.88 -17.77 -29.11
CA ALA A 11 27.89 -17.80 -27.65
C ALA A 11 29.24 -17.41 -27.04
N CYS A 12 30.37 -17.70 -27.72
CA CYS A 12 31.68 -17.20 -27.35
C CYS A 12 31.81 -15.69 -27.62
N ARG A 13 31.27 -15.20 -28.74
CA ARG A 13 31.25 -13.77 -29.06
C ARG A 13 30.44 -12.98 -28.04
N GLY A 14 29.25 -13.45 -27.66
CA GLY A 14 28.43 -12.84 -26.61
C GLY A 14 29.15 -12.80 -25.26
N TRP A 15 29.78 -13.90 -24.86
CA TRP A 15 30.55 -13.96 -23.61
C TRP A 15 31.70 -12.95 -23.57
N ARG A 16 32.47 -12.82 -24.65
CA ARG A 16 33.57 -11.84 -24.72
C ARG A 16 33.09 -10.38 -24.68
N ARG A 17 31.92 -10.09 -25.27
CA ARG A 17 31.31 -8.76 -25.17
C ARG A 17 30.90 -8.42 -23.74
N THR A 18 30.36 -9.39 -23.01
CA THR A 18 29.93 -9.18 -21.62
C THR A 18 31.11 -9.14 -20.64
N TYR A 19 32.18 -9.88 -20.91
CA TYR A 19 33.34 -10.01 -20.03
C TYR A 19 34.67 -9.74 -20.77
N PRO A 20 35.01 -8.48 -21.05
CA PRO A 20 36.23 -8.13 -21.78
C PRO A 20 37.51 -8.37 -20.94
N GLY A 21 38.64 -8.53 -21.63
CA GLY A 21 39.97 -8.72 -21.00
C GLY A 21 40.30 -10.18 -20.70
N PRO A 22 41.16 -10.84 -21.49
CA PRO A 22 41.63 -12.19 -21.19
C PRO A 22 42.49 -12.19 -19.93
N ARG A 23 42.21 -13.15 -19.04
CA ARG A 23 42.97 -13.38 -17.80
C ARG A 23 43.06 -14.89 -17.56
N PRO A 24 44.02 -15.39 -16.76
CA PRO A 24 44.11 -16.81 -16.43
C PRO A 24 42.88 -17.26 -15.65
N CYS A 25 42.21 -18.29 -16.16
CA CYS A 25 41.04 -18.89 -15.52
C CYS A 25 41.46 -19.59 -14.22
N ARG A 26 40.73 -19.35 -13.11
CA ARG A 26 41.03 -20.00 -11.81
C ARG A 26 40.90 -21.53 -11.83
N VAL A 27 40.19 -22.09 -12.82
CA VAL A 27 39.86 -23.53 -12.88
C VAL A 27 40.77 -24.26 -13.86
N CYS A 28 40.97 -23.74 -15.07
CA CYS A 28 41.77 -24.41 -16.10
C CYS A 28 43.10 -23.71 -16.43
N GLY A 29 43.41 -22.59 -15.75
CA GLY A 29 44.63 -21.80 -15.98
C GLY A 29 44.68 -21.02 -17.30
N GLN A 30 43.86 -21.38 -18.28
CA GLN A 30 43.91 -20.80 -19.63
C GLN A 30 43.51 -19.31 -19.65
N GLU A 31 44.22 -18.52 -20.45
CA GLU A 31 43.91 -17.12 -20.68
C GLU A 31 42.62 -16.94 -21.50
N ARG A 32 41.55 -16.51 -20.83
CA ARG A 32 40.21 -16.38 -21.41
C ARG A 32 39.46 -15.20 -20.81
N CYS A 33 38.38 -14.78 -21.46
CA CYS A 33 37.40 -13.86 -20.88
C CYS A 33 36.65 -14.53 -19.72
N LEU A 34 36.64 -13.92 -18.53
CA LEU A 34 36.20 -14.56 -17.30
C LEU A 34 34.94 -13.92 -16.70
N ARG A 35 34.04 -14.78 -16.20
CA ARG A 35 32.99 -14.41 -15.25
C ARG A 35 33.34 -15.02 -13.90
N ASP A 36 33.37 -14.21 -12.84
CA ASP A 36 33.70 -14.69 -11.49
C ASP A 36 35.03 -15.47 -11.44
N ARG A 37 36.04 -14.97 -12.18
CA ARG A 37 37.37 -15.57 -12.37
C ARG A 37 37.40 -16.93 -13.07
N ALA A 38 36.31 -17.38 -13.68
CA ALA A 38 36.25 -18.63 -14.43
C ALA A 38 35.83 -18.41 -15.89
N CYS A 39 36.41 -19.21 -16.79
CA CYS A 39 36.14 -19.10 -18.21
C CYS A 39 34.78 -19.73 -18.56
N ARG A 40 34.28 -19.36 -19.74
CA ARG A 40 33.01 -19.84 -20.28
C ARG A 40 32.85 -21.36 -20.27
N LEU A 41 33.91 -22.09 -20.63
CA LEU A 41 33.87 -23.56 -20.74
C LEU A 41 33.84 -24.22 -19.35
N CYS A 42 34.63 -23.74 -18.38
CA CYS A 42 34.56 -24.24 -17.01
C CYS A 42 33.18 -24.01 -16.39
N TRP A 43 32.61 -22.82 -16.62
CA TRP A 43 31.23 -22.48 -16.24
C TRP A 43 30.21 -23.41 -16.90
N ARG A 44 30.44 -23.79 -18.16
CA ARG A 44 29.52 -24.63 -18.91
C ARG A 44 29.57 -26.09 -18.45
N GLN A 45 30.76 -26.62 -18.23
CA GLN A 45 30.96 -27.95 -17.67
C GLN A 45 30.29 -28.07 -16.31
N ALA A 46 30.50 -27.09 -15.43
CA ALA A 46 29.84 -27.06 -14.13
C ALA A 46 28.32 -26.99 -14.25
N ARG A 47 27.80 -26.27 -15.24
CA ARG A 47 26.36 -26.18 -15.47
C ARG A 47 25.78 -27.47 -16.05
N LEU A 48 26.56 -28.23 -16.81
CA LEU A 48 26.18 -29.53 -17.37
C LEU A 48 26.07 -30.59 -16.27
N LEU A 49 27.06 -30.63 -15.37
CA LEU A 49 27.12 -31.60 -14.25
C LEU A 49 26.32 -31.17 -13.02
N ARG A 50 25.77 -29.95 -13.03
CA ARG A 50 24.99 -29.40 -11.92
C ARG A 50 23.75 -30.25 -11.69
N ARG A 51 23.69 -30.89 -10.52
CA ARG A 51 22.45 -31.49 -10.02
C ARG A 51 21.39 -30.41 -9.78
N PRO A 52 20.10 -30.67 -10.09
CA PRO A 52 19.02 -29.76 -9.78
C PRO A 52 19.09 -29.29 -8.32
N LYS A 53 18.76 -28.02 -8.07
CA LYS A 53 18.72 -27.40 -6.73
C LYS A 53 20.07 -27.22 -5.99
N ARG A 54 21.23 -27.61 -6.54
CA ARG A 54 22.56 -27.34 -5.92
C ARG A 54 23.25 -26.08 -6.47
N ALA A 55 24.21 -25.52 -5.72
CA ALA A 55 25.10 -24.46 -6.20
C ALA A 55 26.00 -24.93 -7.35
N LEU A 56 26.66 -24.00 -8.03
CA LEU A 56 27.56 -24.31 -9.14
C LEU A 56 28.99 -24.49 -8.61
N GLU A 57 29.47 -25.72 -8.52
CA GLU A 57 30.84 -26.04 -8.11
C GLU A 57 31.74 -26.15 -9.34
N LEU A 58 32.58 -25.14 -9.56
CA LEU A 58 33.38 -25.05 -10.78
C LEU A 58 34.58 -26.01 -10.73
N GLU A 59 35.27 -26.10 -9.60
CA GLU A 59 36.48 -26.89 -9.43
C GLU A 59 36.17 -28.38 -9.51
N ALA A 60 35.19 -28.86 -8.72
CA ALA A 60 34.77 -30.26 -8.73
C ALA A 60 34.27 -30.72 -10.11
N ALA A 61 33.51 -29.88 -10.81
CA ALA A 61 32.95 -30.25 -12.11
C ALA A 61 33.99 -30.32 -13.24
N ASN A 62 35.18 -29.75 -13.06
CA ASN A 62 36.23 -29.74 -14.07
C ASN A 62 37.42 -30.65 -13.70
N LEU A 63 37.37 -31.32 -12.53
CA LEU A 63 38.46 -32.13 -11.99
C LEU A 63 38.88 -33.27 -12.93
N HIS A 64 37.91 -33.93 -13.57
CA HIS A 64 38.14 -35.08 -14.45
C HIS A 64 38.09 -34.72 -15.94
N GLY A 65 38.28 -33.45 -16.27
CA GLY A 65 38.21 -32.94 -17.64
C GLY A 65 36.87 -32.32 -18.00
N GLN A 66 36.79 -31.82 -19.24
CA GLN A 66 35.64 -31.09 -19.77
C GLN A 66 35.02 -31.86 -20.94
N GLN A 67 33.69 -31.78 -21.05
CA GLN A 67 33.00 -32.23 -22.26
C GLN A 67 33.45 -31.38 -23.47
N LEU A 68 33.58 -32.01 -24.63
CA LEU A 68 33.79 -31.29 -25.89
C LEU A 68 32.52 -30.51 -26.27
N PHE A 69 32.64 -29.19 -26.36
CA PHE A 69 31.55 -28.31 -26.82
C PHE A 69 31.80 -27.88 -28.26
N LEU A 70 31.01 -28.41 -29.20
CA LEU A 70 31.05 -28.00 -30.60
C LEU A 70 30.31 -26.67 -30.82
N ALA A 71 30.83 -25.86 -31.75
CA ALA A 71 30.30 -24.54 -32.05
C ALA A 71 28.80 -24.58 -32.38
N ASP A 72 28.04 -23.70 -31.73
CA ASP A 72 26.59 -23.50 -31.94
C ASP A 72 25.69 -24.74 -31.70
N MET A 73 26.23 -25.83 -31.15
CA MET A 73 25.45 -27.04 -30.77
C MET A 73 24.85 -26.97 -29.36
N GLU A 74 25.06 -25.87 -28.65
CA GLU A 74 24.76 -25.73 -27.23
C GLU A 74 23.27 -25.66 -26.88
N ARG A 75 22.40 -25.36 -27.86
CA ARG A 75 20.93 -25.39 -27.68
C ARG A 75 20.37 -26.82 -27.65
N ARG A 76 21.09 -27.82 -28.18
CA ARG A 76 20.60 -29.21 -28.31
C ARG A 76 21.06 -30.14 -27.19
N LEU A 77 22.12 -29.80 -26.45
CA LEU A 77 22.61 -30.58 -25.32
C LEU A 77 21.89 -30.18 -24.02
N GLN A 78 20.58 -30.48 -23.92
CA GLN A 78 20.01 -30.81 -22.61
C GLN A 78 20.41 -32.26 -22.33
N PRO A 79 20.99 -32.60 -21.17
CA PRO A 79 21.52 -33.94 -20.94
C PRO A 79 20.40 -34.98 -21.01
N ILE A 80 20.68 -36.05 -21.75
CA ILE A 80 20.01 -37.35 -21.76
C ILE A 80 20.35 -38.08 -20.44
N GLN A 81 20.29 -37.37 -19.31
CA GLN A 81 20.33 -37.96 -17.98
C GLN A 81 18.92 -37.87 -17.42
N GLY A 82 18.12 -38.89 -17.72
CA GLY A 82 16.93 -39.26 -16.95
C GLY A 82 16.01 -38.11 -16.56
N LEU A 83 15.73 -37.15 -17.45
CA LEU A 83 14.47 -36.45 -17.32
C LEU A 83 13.39 -37.52 -17.49
N PRO A 84 12.41 -37.63 -16.57
CA PRO A 84 11.24 -38.44 -16.85
C PRO A 84 10.69 -37.96 -18.20
N PRO A 85 10.22 -38.87 -19.07
CA PRO A 85 9.89 -38.55 -20.45
C PRO A 85 9.07 -37.25 -20.52
N LYS A 86 9.62 -36.25 -21.23
CA LYS A 86 8.86 -35.08 -21.68
C LYS A 86 7.77 -35.61 -22.60
N GLY A 87 6.62 -35.94 -22.01
CA GLY A 87 5.64 -36.77 -22.69
C GLY A 87 4.56 -37.37 -21.80
N ARG A 88 4.68 -37.33 -20.46
CA ARG A 88 3.44 -37.07 -19.72
C ARG A 88 3.11 -35.61 -20.01
N GLN A 89 2.17 -35.39 -20.93
CA GLN A 89 1.22 -34.30 -20.74
C GLN A 89 0.93 -34.26 -19.23
N PRO A 90 0.80 -33.09 -18.58
CA PRO A 90 0.12 -33.11 -17.31
C PRO A 90 -1.12 -33.93 -17.59
N VAL A 91 -1.25 -35.09 -16.94
CA VAL A 91 -2.55 -35.69 -16.83
C VAL A 91 -3.27 -34.53 -16.20
N PHE A 92 -4.11 -33.86 -17.00
CA PHE A 92 -5.06 -32.93 -16.48
C PHE A 92 -5.85 -33.86 -15.58
N SER A 93 -5.44 -33.90 -14.32
CA SER A 93 -6.25 -34.41 -13.26
C SER A 93 -7.47 -33.55 -13.39
N THR A 94 -8.49 -34.10 -14.03
CA THR A 94 -9.85 -33.57 -14.04
C THR A 94 -10.33 -33.38 -12.60
N ASN A 95 -9.65 -34.03 -11.64
CA ASN A 95 -9.74 -33.69 -10.24
C ASN A 95 -8.97 -32.39 -9.99
N ARG A 96 -9.74 -31.29 -9.91
CA ARG A 96 -9.38 -30.09 -9.16
C ARG A 96 -8.68 -30.51 -7.87
N PRO A 97 -7.48 -29.99 -7.54
CA PRO A 97 -6.82 -30.35 -6.29
C PRO A 97 -7.76 -30.01 -5.13
N PRO A 98 -7.73 -30.79 -4.04
CA PRO A 98 -8.61 -30.59 -2.91
C PRO A 98 -8.48 -29.15 -2.39
N PRO A 99 -9.56 -28.57 -1.82
CA PRO A 99 -9.49 -27.25 -1.23
C PRO A 99 -8.38 -27.21 -0.16
N LEU A 100 -7.65 -26.09 -0.11
CA LEU A 100 -6.69 -25.84 0.95
C LEU A 100 -7.47 -25.64 2.25
N ILE A 101 -7.41 -26.63 3.13
CA ILE A 101 -8.00 -26.56 4.47
C ILE A 101 -6.83 -26.54 5.46
N PRO A 102 -6.63 -25.43 6.19
CA PRO A 102 -5.57 -25.35 7.17
C PRO A 102 -5.75 -26.37 8.28
N VAL A 103 -4.71 -27.15 8.57
CA VAL A 103 -4.71 -28.05 9.72
C VAL A 103 -4.66 -27.22 11.01
N GLN A 104 -5.40 -27.65 12.03
CA GLN A 104 -5.56 -26.91 13.29
C GLN A 104 -4.52 -27.29 14.36
N TYR A 105 -3.70 -28.31 14.09
CA TYR A 105 -2.63 -28.73 14.99
C TYR A 105 -1.28 -28.22 14.50
N ARG A 106 -0.32 -28.12 15.43
CA ARG A 106 1.07 -27.77 15.11
C ARG A 106 1.98 -28.76 15.80
N GLN A 107 2.84 -29.42 15.04
CA GLN A 107 3.89 -30.25 15.60
C GLN A 107 4.90 -29.34 16.30
N LEU A 108 5.09 -29.58 17.60
CA LEU A 108 6.14 -28.90 18.37
C LEU A 108 7.49 -29.46 17.94
N VAL A 109 8.44 -28.56 17.67
CA VAL A 109 9.83 -28.93 17.42
C VAL A 109 10.59 -28.91 18.74
N LEU A 110 11.43 -29.92 18.96
CA LEU A 110 12.23 -30.05 20.18
C LEU A 110 13.15 -28.84 20.41
N PHE A 111 13.68 -28.29 19.32
CA PHE A 111 14.47 -27.06 19.34
C PHE A 111 13.88 -26.07 18.34
N PRO A 112 13.24 -24.97 18.78
CA PRO A 112 12.78 -23.94 17.87
C PRO A 112 14.00 -23.32 17.18
N PRO A 113 14.07 -23.34 15.83
CA PRO A 113 15.16 -22.66 15.15
C PRO A 113 15.04 -21.16 15.39
N HIS A 114 16.11 -20.53 15.89
CA HIS A 114 16.12 -19.09 16.16
C HIS A 114 15.83 -18.27 14.89
N GLU A 115 16.33 -18.72 13.72
CA GLU A 115 15.96 -18.23 12.38
C GLU A 115 16.20 -19.33 11.33
N ARG A 116 15.33 -19.43 10.31
CA ARG A 116 15.54 -20.36 9.18
C ARG A 116 16.66 -19.82 8.28
N ASP A 117 17.78 -20.53 8.18
CA ASP A 117 18.89 -20.16 7.29
C ASP A 117 18.58 -20.44 5.81
N LEU A 118 17.94 -19.46 5.17
CA LEU A 118 17.63 -19.49 3.74
C LEU A 118 18.88 -19.51 2.84
N ARG A 119 20.03 -18.99 3.32
CA ARG A 119 21.27 -18.96 2.54
C ARG A 119 21.86 -20.36 2.43
N ARG A 120 21.87 -21.12 3.53
CA ARG A 120 22.32 -22.52 3.52
C ARG A 120 21.43 -23.37 2.61
N GLY A 121 20.11 -23.18 2.65
CA GLY A 121 19.18 -23.83 1.72
C GLY A 121 19.42 -23.43 0.26
N GLN A 122 19.79 -22.18 -0.02
CA GLN A 122 20.15 -21.75 -1.38
C GLN A 122 21.46 -22.39 -1.89
N GLN A 123 22.41 -22.65 -1.00
CA GLN A 123 23.70 -23.27 -1.33
C GLN A 123 23.57 -24.79 -1.52
N HIS A 124 22.89 -25.47 -0.60
CA HIS A 124 22.86 -26.94 -0.50
C HIS A 124 21.59 -27.57 -1.07
N GLY A 125 20.55 -26.77 -1.33
CA GLY A 125 19.23 -27.23 -1.71
C GLY A 125 18.25 -27.18 -0.52
N PHE A 126 16.97 -27.06 -0.84
CA PHE A 126 15.88 -27.19 0.13
C PHE A 126 15.40 -28.65 0.17
N PRO A 127 14.90 -29.13 1.32
CA PRO A 127 14.29 -30.45 1.43
C PRO A 127 13.20 -30.69 0.39
N ASP A 128 12.94 -31.97 0.08
CA ASP A 128 11.79 -32.33 -0.75
C ASP A 128 10.50 -32.21 0.07
N VAL A 129 9.43 -31.79 -0.60
CA VAL A 129 8.13 -31.54 0.02
C VAL A 129 7.28 -32.81 -0.09
N ASP A 130 7.05 -33.48 1.03
CA ASP A 130 6.21 -34.68 1.09
C ASP A 130 4.72 -34.32 1.34
N ALA A 131 4.16 -33.53 0.41
CA ALA A 131 2.76 -33.09 0.47
C ALA A 131 2.21 -32.73 -0.93
N PRO A 132 2.06 -33.72 -1.84
CA PRO A 132 1.77 -33.46 -3.26
C PRO A 132 0.44 -32.73 -3.47
N GLY A 133 -0.59 -32.99 -2.65
CA GLY A 133 -1.89 -32.31 -2.74
C GLY A 133 -1.81 -30.81 -2.40
N ILE A 134 -1.10 -30.46 -1.34
CA ILE A 134 -0.91 -29.06 -0.90
C ILE A 134 -0.05 -28.30 -1.92
N VAL A 135 1.00 -28.94 -2.43
CA VAL A 135 1.85 -28.38 -3.49
C VAL A 135 1.00 -28.06 -4.72
N ALA A 136 0.23 -29.02 -5.22
CA ALA A 136 -0.61 -28.82 -6.40
C ALA A 136 -1.66 -27.71 -6.20
N ALA A 137 -2.29 -27.65 -5.03
CA ALA A 137 -3.28 -26.62 -4.72
C ALA A 137 -2.65 -25.22 -4.64
N LEU A 138 -1.48 -25.06 -4.00
CA LEU A 138 -0.77 -23.79 -3.93
C LEU A 138 -0.18 -23.36 -5.27
N GLU A 139 0.30 -24.29 -6.09
CA GLU A 139 0.77 -23.99 -7.46
C GLU A 139 -0.37 -23.52 -8.35
N MET A 140 -1.52 -24.20 -8.32
CA MET A 140 -2.71 -23.78 -9.03
C MET A 140 -3.18 -22.39 -8.58
N ALA A 141 -3.18 -22.11 -7.27
CA ALA A 141 -3.53 -20.81 -6.73
C ALA A 141 -2.53 -19.72 -7.14
N ALA A 142 -1.23 -20.05 -7.18
CA ALA A 142 -0.19 -19.12 -7.64
C ALA A 142 -0.32 -18.78 -9.13
N ASP A 143 -0.62 -19.76 -9.97
CA ASP A 143 -0.84 -19.57 -11.40
C ASP A 143 -2.10 -18.74 -11.66
N ASP A 144 -3.18 -19.04 -10.93
CA ASP A 144 -4.40 -18.26 -10.97
C ASP A 144 -4.18 -16.81 -10.53
N TYR A 145 -3.51 -16.60 -9.41
CA TYR A 145 -3.13 -15.27 -8.92
C TYR A 145 -2.21 -14.55 -9.92
N ALA A 146 -1.23 -15.24 -10.51
CA ALA A 146 -0.33 -14.65 -11.50
C ALA A 146 -1.09 -14.17 -12.75
N ARG A 147 -2.08 -14.93 -13.22
CA ARG A 147 -2.96 -14.53 -14.32
C ARG A 147 -3.85 -13.36 -13.91
N ARG A 148 -4.56 -13.49 -12.80
CA ARG A 148 -5.47 -12.46 -12.25
C ARG A 148 -4.78 -11.19 -11.79
N HIS A 149 -3.46 -11.16 -11.66
CA HIS A 149 -2.71 -9.95 -11.31
C HIS A 149 -1.74 -9.49 -12.40
N GLY A 150 -1.74 -10.15 -13.56
CA GLY A 150 -0.89 -9.75 -14.69
C GLY A 150 0.60 -9.85 -14.41
N LEU A 151 1.01 -10.76 -13.53
CA LEU A 151 2.40 -10.82 -13.08
C LEU A 151 3.35 -11.12 -14.25
N LYS A 152 4.51 -10.45 -14.25
CA LYS A 152 5.59 -10.78 -15.20
C LYS A 152 6.08 -12.20 -14.96
N LYS A 153 6.54 -12.88 -16.01
CA LYS A 153 7.04 -14.28 -15.95
C LYS A 153 8.04 -14.52 -14.81
N GLY A 154 8.97 -13.59 -14.59
CA GLY A 154 9.96 -13.70 -13.51
C GLY A 154 9.35 -13.61 -12.10
N THR A 155 8.35 -12.73 -11.92
CA THR A 155 7.62 -12.60 -10.64
C THR A 155 6.72 -13.81 -10.38
N ALA A 156 6.03 -14.32 -11.41
CA ALA A 156 5.25 -15.55 -11.30
C ALA A 156 6.12 -16.75 -10.93
N PHE A 157 7.29 -16.91 -11.58
CA PHE A 157 8.26 -17.94 -11.21
C PHE A 157 8.77 -17.77 -9.78
N GLY A 158 9.08 -16.54 -9.36
CA GLY A 158 9.49 -16.23 -7.99
C GLY A 158 8.41 -16.54 -6.95
N LEU A 159 7.14 -16.33 -7.29
CA LEU A 159 5.97 -16.66 -6.46
C LEU A 159 5.92 -18.17 -6.21
N SER A 160 5.88 -18.99 -7.28
CA SER A 160 5.85 -20.45 -7.15
C SER A 160 7.10 -21.00 -6.44
N ARG A 161 8.27 -20.43 -6.71
CA ARG A 161 9.51 -20.80 -6.02
C ARG A 161 9.46 -20.47 -4.52
N GLY A 162 8.92 -19.32 -4.15
CA GLY A 162 8.76 -18.93 -2.75
C GLY A 162 7.85 -19.89 -1.98
N LEU A 163 6.71 -20.26 -2.55
CA LEU A 163 5.79 -21.23 -1.95
C LEU A 163 6.44 -22.60 -1.74
N ARG A 164 7.20 -23.10 -2.73
CA ARG A 164 7.95 -24.36 -2.59
C ARG A 164 9.00 -24.32 -1.47
N ILE A 165 9.68 -23.18 -1.31
CA ILE A 165 10.65 -23.00 -0.21
C ILE A 165 9.93 -22.99 1.14
N LEU A 166 8.80 -22.29 1.26
CA LEU A 166 8.02 -22.24 2.48
C LEU A 166 7.51 -23.63 2.88
N LEU A 167 6.99 -24.40 1.92
CA LEU A 167 6.56 -25.77 2.15
C LEU A 167 7.72 -26.68 2.59
N ALA A 168 8.90 -26.53 1.97
CA ALA A 168 10.08 -27.33 2.32
C ALA A 168 10.65 -27.01 3.71
N LEU A 169 10.31 -25.84 4.27
CA LEU A 169 10.75 -25.38 5.59
C LEU A 169 9.65 -25.55 6.65
N GLN A 170 8.49 -26.08 6.27
CA GLN A 170 7.34 -26.22 7.14
C GLN A 170 7.50 -27.46 8.03
N ASP A 171 7.42 -27.28 9.35
CA ASP A 171 7.49 -28.40 10.29
C ASP A 171 6.22 -29.27 10.27
N THR A 172 5.08 -28.65 9.97
CA THR A 172 3.78 -29.32 9.90
C THR A 172 3.13 -29.03 8.56
N PRO A 173 3.17 -29.95 7.59
CA PRO A 173 2.54 -29.73 6.29
C PRO A 173 1.07 -29.31 6.44
N GLY A 174 0.70 -28.19 5.80
CA GLY A 174 -0.68 -27.71 5.77
C GLY A 174 -1.10 -26.71 6.85
N ILE A 175 -0.20 -26.30 7.75
CA ILE A 175 -0.48 -25.14 8.63
C ILE A 175 -0.44 -23.83 7.83
N PRO A 176 -1.13 -22.76 8.28
CA PRO A 176 -0.91 -21.42 7.75
C PRO A 176 0.56 -21.01 7.93
N PHE A 177 1.10 -20.29 6.95
CA PHE A 177 2.45 -19.75 7.03
C PHE A 177 2.45 -18.46 7.83
N ARG A 178 3.43 -18.31 8.73
CA ARG A 178 3.61 -17.06 9.46
C ARG A 178 4.17 -15.98 8.53
N ALA A 179 3.71 -14.76 8.68
CA ALA A 179 4.26 -13.64 7.91
C ALA A 179 5.75 -13.41 8.25
N THR A 180 6.18 -13.70 9.48
CA THR A 180 7.60 -13.71 9.88
C THR A 180 8.46 -14.72 9.09
N ASP A 181 7.90 -15.87 8.67
CA ASP A 181 8.61 -16.85 7.84
C ASP A 181 8.70 -16.43 6.36
N VAL A 182 7.73 -15.64 5.89
CA VAL A 182 7.66 -15.18 4.49
C VAL A 182 8.61 -14.00 4.22
N VAL A 183 8.77 -13.09 5.19
CA VAL A 183 9.58 -11.87 5.04
C VAL A 183 11.06 -12.14 4.66
N PRO A 184 11.75 -13.12 5.27
CA PRO A 184 13.13 -13.46 4.93
C PRO A 184 13.36 -13.88 3.48
N LEU A 185 12.32 -14.33 2.74
CA LEU A 185 12.44 -14.67 1.32
C LEU A 185 12.90 -13.49 0.45
N SER A 186 12.77 -12.26 0.93
CA SER A 186 13.33 -11.06 0.30
C SER A 186 14.85 -11.15 0.11
N THR A 187 15.58 -11.82 1.01
CA THR A 187 17.03 -12.08 0.89
C THR A 187 17.38 -12.91 -0.35
N LEU A 188 16.43 -13.72 -0.82
CA LEU A 188 16.53 -14.52 -2.04
C LEU A 188 15.99 -13.79 -3.27
N HIS A 189 15.69 -12.49 -3.16
CA HIS A 189 15.07 -11.67 -4.20
C HIS A 189 13.71 -12.20 -4.67
N LEU A 190 12.97 -12.88 -3.78
CA LEU A 190 11.65 -13.43 -4.06
C LEU A 190 10.54 -12.39 -3.76
N PRO A 191 9.37 -12.49 -4.43
CA PRO A 191 8.31 -11.51 -4.33
C PRO A 191 7.48 -11.67 -3.05
N VAL A 192 8.02 -11.24 -1.91
CA VAL A 192 7.39 -11.33 -0.57
C VAL A 192 5.96 -10.75 -0.55
N LYS A 193 5.74 -9.56 -1.12
CA LYS A 193 4.41 -8.92 -1.10
C LYS A 193 3.36 -9.74 -1.86
N PRO A 194 3.59 -10.19 -3.12
CA PRO A 194 2.69 -11.14 -3.78
C PRO A 194 2.47 -12.44 -3.01
N ILE A 195 3.51 -13.02 -2.39
CA ILE A 195 3.38 -14.25 -1.60
C ILE A 195 2.44 -14.04 -0.41
N LEU A 196 2.64 -12.99 0.40
CA LEU A 196 1.77 -12.66 1.52
C LEU A 196 0.31 -12.45 1.09
N LYS A 197 0.08 -11.74 -0.02
CA LYS A 197 -1.27 -11.51 -0.54
C LYS A 197 -1.95 -12.78 -1.00
N LEU A 198 -1.24 -13.63 -1.74
CA LEU A 198 -1.75 -14.92 -2.18
C LEU A 198 -2.12 -15.80 -0.99
N LEU A 199 -1.22 -15.93 0.00
CA LEU A 199 -1.44 -16.75 1.18
C LEU A 199 -2.64 -16.24 2.00
N ALA A 200 -2.80 -14.92 2.13
CA ALA A 200 -3.98 -14.34 2.78
C ALA A 200 -5.28 -14.66 2.01
N GLU A 201 -5.24 -14.59 0.67
CA GLU A 201 -6.39 -14.86 -0.19
C GLU A 201 -6.85 -16.32 -0.12
N VAL A 202 -5.91 -17.27 0.00
CA VAL A 202 -6.22 -18.70 0.12
C VAL A 202 -6.40 -19.18 1.56
N GLY A 203 -6.39 -18.26 2.55
CA GLY A 203 -6.56 -18.61 3.96
C GLY A 203 -5.38 -19.36 4.60
N MET A 204 -4.19 -19.29 3.99
CA MET A 204 -2.95 -19.95 4.44
C MET A 204 -1.93 -18.97 5.02
N LEU A 205 -2.34 -17.77 5.44
CA LEU A 205 -1.48 -16.79 6.11
C LEU A 205 -1.91 -16.59 7.56
N ASP A 206 -0.96 -16.76 8.47
CA ASP A 206 -1.01 -16.27 9.85
C ASP A 206 -0.15 -14.99 9.93
N ASP A 207 -0.79 -13.81 9.93
CA ASP A 207 -0.05 -12.54 10.00
C ASP A 207 0.33 -12.21 11.45
N ASP A 208 1.37 -12.87 11.94
CA ASP A 208 1.92 -12.78 13.29
C ASP A 208 2.75 -11.51 13.56
N ARG A 209 2.82 -10.59 12.59
CA ARG A 209 3.61 -9.38 12.72
C ARG A 209 2.89 -8.36 13.59
N THR A 210 3.62 -7.79 14.54
CA THR A 210 3.14 -6.65 15.32
C THR A 210 2.84 -5.45 14.39
N PRO A 211 1.59 -4.95 14.35
CA PRO A 211 1.26 -3.79 13.56
C PRO A 211 2.07 -2.56 14.01
N ARG A 212 2.57 -1.76 13.06
CA ARG A 212 3.39 -0.56 13.38
C ARG A 212 2.72 0.41 14.35
N ILE A 213 1.39 0.46 14.36
CA ILE A 213 0.62 1.30 15.28
C ILE A 213 0.81 0.89 16.75
N VAL A 214 1.04 -0.40 17.03
CA VAL A 214 1.29 -0.92 18.37
C VAL A 214 2.66 -0.45 18.86
N THR A 215 3.70 -0.59 18.03
CA THR A 215 5.05 -0.09 18.35
C THR A 215 5.03 1.41 18.58
N TRP A 216 4.43 2.17 17.65
CA TRP A 216 4.29 3.62 17.78
C TRP A 216 3.54 4.03 19.06
N PHE A 217 2.45 3.35 19.39
CA PHE A 217 1.67 3.65 20.59
C PHE A 217 2.53 3.47 21.85
N ARG A 218 3.24 2.33 21.96
CA ARG A 218 4.15 2.05 23.08
C ARG A 218 5.24 3.13 23.20
N GLU A 219 5.84 3.53 22.09
CA GLU A 219 6.84 4.62 22.08
C GLU A 219 6.25 5.95 22.58
N GLN A 220 5.03 6.30 22.18
CA GLN A 220 4.41 7.56 22.60
C GLN A 220 3.95 7.56 24.06
N THR A 221 3.61 6.40 24.62
CA THR A 221 3.17 6.26 26.02
C THR A 221 4.28 5.90 26.99
N ALA A 222 5.48 5.58 26.52
CA ALA A 222 6.61 5.15 27.36
C ALA A 222 7.04 6.20 28.40
N SER A 223 6.83 7.49 28.12
CA SER A 223 7.16 8.59 29.05
C SER A 223 6.01 8.95 30.00
N LEU A 224 4.87 8.26 29.92
CA LEU A 224 3.73 8.54 30.79
C LEU A 224 3.82 7.67 32.06
N PRO A 225 3.24 8.13 33.18
CA PRO A 225 3.14 7.32 34.40
C PRO A 225 2.46 5.97 34.12
N GLU A 226 2.90 4.93 34.83
CA GLU A 226 2.49 3.55 34.56
C GLU A 226 0.96 3.36 34.59
N ALA A 227 0.28 3.92 35.58
CA ALA A 227 -1.18 3.84 35.68
C ALA A 227 -1.86 4.51 34.47
N MET A 228 -1.43 5.71 34.08
CA MET A 228 -1.94 6.40 32.90
C MET A 228 -1.68 5.60 31.61
N ALA A 229 -0.49 5.01 31.46
CA ALA A 229 -0.13 4.20 30.31
C ALA A 229 -0.97 2.91 30.23
N GLY A 230 -1.23 2.25 31.37
CA GLY A 230 -2.10 1.07 31.44
C GLY A 230 -3.56 1.38 31.09
N GLU A 231 -4.08 2.51 31.57
CA GLU A 231 -5.41 2.99 31.23
C GLU A 231 -5.52 3.31 29.72
N LEU A 232 -4.54 4.00 29.14
CA LEU A 232 -4.50 4.25 27.70
C LEU A 232 -4.35 2.96 26.89
N SER A 233 -3.59 1.98 27.39
CA SER A 233 -3.43 0.67 26.74
C SER A 233 -4.75 -0.08 26.70
N THR A 234 -5.55 -0.01 27.77
CA THR A 234 -6.92 -0.58 27.81
C THR A 234 -7.81 0.03 26.71
N TRP A 235 -7.72 1.35 26.52
CA TRP A 235 -8.43 2.00 25.42
C TRP A 235 -7.91 1.53 24.05
N PHE A 236 -6.59 1.49 23.89
CA PHE A 236 -5.91 1.17 22.63
C PHE A 236 -6.25 -0.23 22.15
N GLU A 237 -6.12 -1.25 23.00
CA GLU A 237 -6.44 -2.64 22.68
C GLU A 237 -7.91 -2.81 22.29
N LEU A 238 -8.80 -2.12 23.02
CA LEU A 238 -10.24 -2.17 22.78
C LEU A 238 -10.61 -1.56 21.41
N VAL A 239 -10.00 -0.44 21.01
CA VAL A 239 -10.29 0.17 19.70
C VAL A 239 -9.52 -0.50 18.55
N LEU A 240 -8.38 -1.15 18.83
CA LEU A 240 -7.60 -1.88 17.85
C LEU A 240 -8.30 -3.18 17.44
N ASN A 241 -8.69 -3.99 18.42
CA ASN A 241 -9.29 -5.31 18.19
C ASN A 241 -10.82 -5.23 18.03
N GLY A 242 -11.44 -4.18 18.58
CA GLY A 242 -12.88 -4.11 18.77
C GLY A 242 -13.34 -5.02 19.92
N ALA A 243 -14.60 -4.84 20.33
CA ALA A 243 -15.28 -5.70 21.27
C ALA A 243 -16.75 -5.89 20.88
N THR A 244 -17.19 -7.15 20.94
CA THR A 244 -18.59 -7.57 20.77
C THR A 244 -19.34 -7.58 22.11
N SER A 245 -18.62 -7.72 23.22
CA SER A 245 -19.12 -7.54 24.59
C SER A 245 -19.22 -6.06 24.96
N ALA A 246 -19.99 -5.75 26.00
CA ALA A 246 -20.15 -4.37 26.46
C ALA A 246 -18.84 -3.81 27.06
N PRO A 247 -18.41 -2.58 26.70
CA PRO A 247 -19.01 -1.70 25.70
C PRO A 247 -18.67 -2.14 24.27
N ARG A 248 -19.70 -2.26 23.42
CA ARG A 248 -19.53 -2.63 22.01
C ARG A 248 -18.74 -1.54 21.28
N VAL A 249 -17.57 -1.90 20.78
CA VAL A 249 -16.68 -0.99 20.05
C VAL A 249 -16.26 -1.67 18.76
N LYS A 250 -16.50 -1.02 17.61
CA LYS A 250 -15.97 -1.50 16.34
C LYS A 250 -14.47 -1.22 16.28
N ALA A 251 -13.69 -2.21 15.82
CA ALA A 251 -12.29 -2.04 15.49
C ALA A 251 -12.10 -0.81 14.58
N ARG A 252 -11.08 -0.01 14.86
CA ARG A 252 -10.84 1.26 14.17
C ARG A 252 -9.61 1.18 13.27
N PRO A 253 -9.63 1.86 12.11
CA PRO A 253 -8.45 1.95 11.26
C PRO A 253 -7.25 2.55 12.00
N HIS A 254 -6.05 2.02 11.78
CA HIS A 254 -4.83 2.47 12.46
C HIS A 254 -4.60 3.99 12.36
N GLN A 255 -4.87 4.59 11.19
CA GLN A 255 -4.74 6.03 10.98
C GLN A 255 -5.68 6.84 11.90
N TRP A 256 -6.87 6.32 12.18
CA TRP A 256 -7.82 6.96 13.06
C TRP A 256 -7.35 6.88 14.52
N ILE A 257 -6.82 5.73 14.95
CA ILE A 257 -6.26 5.52 16.30
C ILE A 257 -5.07 6.47 16.50
N HIS A 258 -4.14 6.47 15.54
CA HIS A 258 -2.99 7.37 15.52
C HIS A 258 -3.42 8.82 15.69
N LYS A 259 -4.39 9.28 14.88
CA LYS A 259 -4.91 10.64 14.95
C LYS A 259 -5.44 10.98 16.35
N LYS A 260 -6.22 10.09 16.96
CA LYS A 260 -6.85 10.38 18.27
C LYS A 260 -5.86 10.42 19.41
N VAL A 261 -4.88 9.52 19.41
CA VAL A 261 -3.79 9.56 20.39
C VAL A 261 -2.95 10.81 20.17
N TYR A 262 -2.54 11.11 18.94
CA TYR A 262 -1.76 12.30 18.61
C TYR A 262 -2.45 13.60 19.03
N GLU A 263 -3.76 13.72 18.79
CA GLU A 263 -4.55 14.88 19.22
C GLU A 263 -4.63 15.03 20.75
N ALA A 264 -4.65 13.92 21.49
CA ALA A 264 -4.73 13.92 22.96
C ALA A 264 -3.36 14.02 23.65
N LEU A 265 -2.28 13.63 22.96
CA LEU A 265 -0.94 13.45 23.53
C LEU A 265 -0.38 14.70 24.24
N PRO A 266 -0.55 15.93 23.72
CA PRO A 266 -0.08 17.12 24.43
C PRO A 266 -0.76 17.28 25.80
N ALA A 267 -2.05 16.97 25.91
CA ALA A 267 -2.78 17.03 27.17
C ALA A 267 -2.32 15.95 28.16
N LEU A 268 -2.13 14.72 27.67
CA LEU A 268 -1.63 13.61 28.48
C LEU A 268 -0.24 13.91 29.06
N ARG A 269 0.66 14.46 28.23
CA ARG A 269 2.01 14.86 28.66
C ARG A 269 1.99 16.03 29.64
N ALA A 270 1.13 17.02 29.42
CA ALA A 270 0.99 18.15 30.34
C ALA A 270 0.48 17.70 31.72
N TRP A 271 -0.49 16.79 31.77
CA TRP A 271 -0.97 16.23 33.03
C TRP A 271 0.09 15.40 33.75
N ALA A 272 0.82 14.56 33.02
CA ALA A 272 1.95 13.82 33.57
C ALA A 272 3.03 14.76 34.16
N ALA A 273 3.40 15.81 33.42
CA ALA A 273 4.36 16.82 33.89
C ALA A 273 3.83 17.61 35.10
N GLY A 274 2.51 17.81 35.20
CA GLY A 274 1.83 18.39 36.36
C GLY A 274 1.62 17.42 37.53
N GLY A 275 2.26 16.25 37.54
CA GLY A 275 2.20 15.28 38.63
C GLY A 275 0.97 14.37 38.66
N LYS A 276 0.16 14.35 37.60
CA LYS A 276 -0.99 13.43 37.51
C LYS A 276 -0.52 12.04 37.06
N GLU A 277 -0.64 11.06 37.93
CA GLU A 277 -0.21 9.68 37.65
C GLU A 277 -1.27 8.83 36.92
N SER A 278 -2.55 9.20 36.99
CA SER A 278 -3.67 8.44 36.43
C SER A 278 -4.71 9.36 35.77
N LEU A 279 -5.39 8.88 34.73
CA LEU A 279 -6.53 9.57 34.12
C LEU A 279 -7.74 9.65 35.05
N ARG A 280 -7.77 8.83 36.11
CA ARG A 280 -8.82 8.87 37.14
C ARG A 280 -8.78 10.15 37.97
N SER A 281 -7.59 10.75 38.14
CA SER A 281 -7.41 11.99 38.92
C SER A 281 -7.57 13.27 38.08
N VAL A 282 -7.86 13.13 36.79
CA VAL A 282 -8.09 14.25 35.88
C VAL A 282 -9.51 14.80 36.07
N ALA A 283 -9.60 16.03 36.55
CA ALA A 283 -10.84 16.75 36.73
C ALA A 283 -11.16 17.65 35.52
N ARG A 284 -12.36 18.22 35.49
CA ARG A 284 -12.78 19.19 34.46
C ARG A 284 -11.85 20.40 34.38
N ALA A 285 -11.39 20.90 35.53
CA ALA A 285 -10.46 22.03 35.60
C ALA A 285 -9.14 21.72 34.89
N ASP A 286 -8.59 20.52 35.10
CA ASP A 286 -7.35 20.05 34.45
C ASP A 286 -7.51 19.98 32.92
N VAL A 287 -8.69 19.62 32.42
CA VAL A 287 -8.99 19.63 30.98
C VAL A 287 -9.04 21.06 30.45
N LEU A 288 -9.73 21.96 31.15
CA LEU A 288 -9.84 23.36 30.71
C LEU A 288 -8.48 24.08 30.71
N ALA A 289 -7.61 23.76 31.67
CA ALA A 289 -6.28 24.36 31.79
C ALA A 289 -5.34 24.03 30.61
N VAL A 290 -5.50 22.86 29.99
CA VAL A 290 -4.61 22.42 28.89
C VAL A 290 -5.20 22.64 27.51
N LEU A 291 -6.52 22.84 27.40
CA LEU A 291 -7.14 23.06 26.10
C LEU A 291 -6.66 24.38 25.47
N PRO A 292 -6.28 24.39 24.17
CA PRO A 292 -5.98 25.62 23.45
C PRO A 292 -7.13 26.63 23.50
N SER A 293 -6.81 27.91 23.37
CA SER A 293 -7.78 29.02 23.44
C SER A 293 -8.92 28.91 22.41
N GLY A 294 -8.67 28.32 21.23
CA GLY A 294 -9.71 28.15 20.22
C GLY A 294 -9.28 27.39 18.95
N GLY A 295 -10.16 27.43 17.95
CA GLY A 295 -9.92 26.92 16.61
C GLY A 295 -9.78 25.39 16.50
N THR A 296 -9.21 24.97 15.36
CA THR A 296 -9.01 23.55 15.04
C THR A 296 -8.19 22.78 16.09
N PRO A 297 -7.10 23.32 16.67
CA PRO A 297 -6.35 22.62 17.71
C PRO A 297 -7.20 22.30 18.94
N ARG A 298 -8.03 23.24 19.42
CA ARG A 298 -8.94 23.02 20.56
C ARG A 298 -9.95 21.92 20.27
N VAL A 299 -10.61 21.97 19.11
CA VAL A 299 -11.60 20.97 18.69
C VAL A 299 -10.96 19.59 18.56
N ALA A 300 -9.79 19.50 17.91
CA ALA A 300 -9.08 18.26 17.68
C ALA A 300 -8.66 17.59 18.99
N MET A 301 -8.00 18.34 19.88
CA MET A 301 -7.59 17.86 21.19
C MET A 301 -8.78 17.38 22.02
N LEU A 302 -9.84 18.18 22.12
CA LEU A 302 -11.03 17.81 22.87
C LEU A 302 -11.74 16.57 22.28
N GLN A 303 -11.73 16.40 20.96
CA GLN A 303 -12.25 15.18 20.33
C GLN A 303 -11.40 13.95 20.62
N GLY A 304 -10.08 14.07 20.65
CA GLY A 304 -9.17 13.00 21.08
C GLY A 304 -9.46 12.56 22.51
N LEU A 305 -9.47 13.53 23.43
CA LEU A 305 -9.76 13.32 24.85
C LEU A 305 -11.14 12.70 25.09
N ARG A 306 -12.21 13.26 24.49
CA ARG A 306 -13.56 12.71 24.59
C ARG A 306 -13.62 11.26 24.13
N HIS A 307 -12.91 10.92 23.06
CA HIS A 307 -12.97 9.57 22.56
C HIS A 307 -12.32 8.58 23.53
N ILE A 308 -11.13 8.91 24.02
CA ILE A 308 -10.39 8.07 24.97
C ILE A 308 -11.19 7.93 26.28
N LEU A 309 -11.51 9.06 26.92
CA LEU A 309 -12.10 9.10 28.26
C LEU A 309 -13.53 8.52 28.29
N ARG A 310 -14.35 8.72 27.25
CA ARG A 310 -15.69 8.10 27.20
C ARG A 310 -15.62 6.59 27.12
N VAL A 311 -14.67 6.04 26.38
CA VAL A 311 -14.50 4.59 26.25
C VAL A 311 -13.99 4.01 27.58
N LEU A 312 -13.01 4.67 28.21
CA LEU A 312 -12.54 4.29 29.55
C LEU A 312 -13.65 4.36 30.60
N LYS A 313 -14.53 5.37 30.53
CA LYS A 313 -15.68 5.48 31.41
C LYS A 313 -16.63 4.30 31.25
N ARG A 314 -16.97 3.95 30.00
CA ARG A 314 -17.85 2.81 29.72
C ARG A 314 -17.27 1.47 30.14
N ARG A 315 -15.94 1.35 30.20
CA ARG A 315 -15.24 0.15 30.66
C ARG A 315 -15.07 0.11 32.18
N GLY A 316 -15.50 1.15 32.90
CA GLY A 316 -15.33 1.26 34.36
C GLY A 316 -13.89 1.56 34.79
N VAL A 317 -13.02 1.95 33.86
CA VAL A 317 -11.63 2.34 34.17
C VAL A 317 -11.59 3.73 34.80
N ILE A 318 -12.39 4.67 34.29
CA ILE A 318 -12.62 5.95 34.96
C ILE A 318 -14.10 6.03 35.34
N PHE A 319 -14.42 6.74 36.42
CA PHE A 319 -15.79 6.84 36.92
C PHE A 319 -16.54 8.07 36.36
N THR A 320 -15.79 9.15 36.07
CA THR A 320 -16.32 10.41 35.56
C THR A 320 -15.66 10.77 34.23
N ASP A 321 -16.42 11.34 33.29
CA ASP A 321 -15.86 11.90 32.05
C ASP A 321 -15.63 13.41 32.26
N PRO A 322 -14.36 13.85 32.45
CA PRO A 322 -14.05 15.25 32.74
C PRO A 322 -14.26 16.17 31.52
N THR A 323 -14.52 15.61 30.34
CA THR A 323 -14.81 16.36 29.10
C THR A 323 -16.29 16.71 28.93
N THR A 324 -17.14 16.24 29.85
CA THR A 324 -18.59 16.50 29.81
C THR A 324 -18.89 17.99 29.90
N ARG A 325 -19.85 18.46 29.07
CA ARG A 325 -20.29 19.86 29.01
C ARG A 325 -19.16 20.89 28.77
N ILE A 326 -18.00 20.50 28.26
CA ILE A 326 -16.98 21.42 27.74
C ILE A 326 -17.28 21.71 26.28
N SER A 327 -17.40 22.97 25.87
CA SER A 327 -17.55 23.33 24.46
C SER A 327 -16.20 23.28 23.73
N GLY A 328 -16.19 22.62 22.56
CA GLY A 328 -15.01 22.56 21.70
C GLY A 328 -14.79 23.83 20.87
N GLY A 329 -15.81 24.70 20.80
CA GLY A 329 -15.87 25.80 19.83
C GLY A 329 -16.19 25.31 18.41
N SER A 330 -16.28 26.26 17.48
CA SER A 330 -16.38 25.99 16.05
C SER A 330 -14.98 26.02 15.43
N THR A 331 -14.70 25.13 14.48
CA THR A 331 -13.56 25.35 13.58
C THR A 331 -13.92 26.53 12.69
N SER A 332 -13.19 27.65 12.78
CA SER A 332 -13.34 28.74 11.82
C SER A 332 -13.18 28.14 10.41
N PRO A 333 -14.21 28.19 9.55
CA PRO A 333 -14.08 27.64 8.21
C PRO A 333 -12.98 28.43 7.50
N THR A 334 -11.92 27.74 7.06
CA THR A 334 -10.94 28.38 6.19
C THR A 334 -11.68 28.79 4.92
N VAL A 335 -11.79 30.09 4.65
CA VAL A 335 -12.30 30.60 3.38
C VAL A 335 -11.35 30.09 2.29
N PRO A 336 -11.80 29.25 1.35
CA PRO A 336 -10.94 28.75 0.28
C PRO A 336 -10.48 29.94 -0.57
N LEU A 337 -9.19 29.98 -0.93
CA LEU A 337 -8.66 31.00 -1.84
C LEU A 337 -8.68 30.46 -3.27
N PRO A 338 -9.06 31.27 -4.28
CA PRO A 338 -8.95 30.90 -5.68
C PRO A 338 -7.54 30.43 -6.04
N ALA A 339 -7.46 29.43 -6.92
CA ALA A 339 -6.18 28.98 -7.45
C ALA A 339 -5.71 29.92 -8.57
N GLN A 340 -4.39 29.95 -8.81
CA GLN A 340 -3.85 30.70 -9.94
C GLN A 340 -4.20 29.98 -11.25
N VAL A 341 -5.06 30.59 -12.06
CA VAL A 341 -5.54 30.03 -13.34
C VAL A 341 -4.39 29.62 -14.26
N ALA A 342 -3.28 30.38 -14.28
CA ALA A 342 -2.08 30.04 -15.06
C ALA A 342 -1.52 28.64 -14.68
N ARG A 343 -1.37 28.37 -13.38
CA ARG A 343 -0.89 27.07 -12.88
C ARG A 343 -1.85 25.92 -13.20
N LEU A 344 -3.16 26.18 -13.18
CA LEU A 344 -4.16 25.18 -13.56
C LEU A 344 -4.07 24.84 -15.05
N ARG A 345 -3.91 25.85 -15.91
CA ARG A 345 -3.72 25.66 -17.36
C ARG A 345 -2.42 24.90 -17.67
N GLU A 346 -1.32 25.23 -17.01
CA GLU A 346 -0.06 24.49 -17.13
C GLU A 346 -0.25 23.02 -16.76
N THR A 347 -0.92 22.74 -15.64
CA THR A 347 -1.19 21.37 -15.19
C THR A 347 -2.05 20.58 -16.21
N LEU A 348 -2.99 21.22 -16.89
CA LEU A 348 -3.82 20.61 -17.94
C LEU A 348 -3.06 20.36 -19.26
N LYS A 349 -1.99 21.12 -19.52
CA LYS A 349 -1.15 21.05 -20.72
C LYS A 349 0.11 20.22 -20.52
N ASP A 350 0.30 19.66 -19.32
CA ASP A 350 1.48 18.87 -18.98
C ASP A 350 1.62 17.65 -19.91
N GLU A 351 2.86 17.33 -20.29
CA GLU A 351 3.18 16.20 -21.16
C GLU A 351 2.92 14.85 -20.47
N ALA A 352 2.97 14.81 -19.14
CA ALA A 352 2.66 13.62 -18.37
C ALA A 352 1.16 13.30 -18.47
N VAL A 353 0.84 12.30 -19.30
CA VAL A 353 -0.54 11.87 -19.61
C VAL A 353 -1.39 11.64 -18.35
N ALA A 354 -0.82 11.03 -17.31
CA ALA A 354 -1.51 10.77 -16.04
C ALA A 354 -1.86 12.07 -15.29
N LYS A 355 -0.94 13.04 -15.27
CA LYS A 355 -1.14 14.34 -14.62
C LYS A 355 -2.22 15.14 -15.31
N ALA A 356 -2.16 15.25 -16.64
CA ALA A 356 -3.18 15.95 -17.43
C ALA A 356 -4.58 15.32 -17.25
N ALA A 357 -4.69 13.99 -17.23
CA ALA A 357 -5.95 13.28 -17.00
C ALA A 357 -6.52 13.54 -15.59
N LEU A 358 -5.70 13.40 -14.54
CA LEU A 358 -6.11 13.71 -13.16
C LEU A 358 -6.55 15.17 -13.02
N ALA A 359 -5.74 16.10 -13.53
CA ALA A 359 -6.03 17.52 -13.47
C ALA A 359 -7.34 17.85 -14.18
N SER A 360 -7.61 17.25 -15.34
CA SER A 360 -8.85 17.48 -16.09
C SER A 360 -10.11 17.07 -15.31
N LEU A 361 -10.06 15.94 -14.59
CA LEU A 361 -11.19 15.50 -13.76
C LEU A 361 -11.43 16.42 -12.55
N VAL A 362 -10.36 16.91 -11.92
CA VAL A 362 -10.50 17.78 -10.74
C VAL A 362 -10.88 19.20 -11.14
N ILE A 363 -10.28 19.74 -12.19
CA ILE A 363 -10.48 21.13 -12.61
C ILE A 363 -11.87 21.32 -13.24
N PHE A 364 -12.38 20.36 -14.03
CA PHE A 364 -13.69 20.52 -14.66
C PHE A 364 -14.83 20.03 -13.76
N HIS A 365 -14.65 18.87 -13.11
CA HIS A 365 -15.74 18.16 -12.42
C HIS A 365 -15.59 18.14 -10.91
N ALA A 366 -14.61 18.88 -10.39
CA ALA A 366 -14.30 18.97 -8.96
C ALA A 366 -14.32 17.59 -8.30
N LEU A 367 -13.64 16.57 -8.82
CA LEU A 367 -13.59 15.26 -8.15
C LEU A 367 -12.72 15.29 -6.87
N THR A 368 -13.12 14.50 -5.88
CA THR A 368 -12.37 14.29 -4.64
C THR A 368 -11.20 13.36 -4.90
N SER A 369 -10.16 13.45 -4.07
CA SER A 369 -9.09 12.45 -4.06
C SER A 369 -9.63 11.03 -3.82
N LYS A 370 -10.72 10.87 -3.07
CA LYS A 370 -11.32 9.55 -2.83
C LYS A 370 -11.96 8.98 -4.10
N GLU A 371 -12.77 9.77 -4.81
CA GLU A 371 -13.40 9.37 -6.07
C GLU A 371 -12.34 9.00 -7.12
N LEU A 372 -11.27 9.80 -7.25
CA LEU A 372 -10.15 9.49 -8.13
C LEU A 372 -9.43 8.19 -7.79
N GLN A 373 -9.34 7.83 -6.50
CA GLN A 373 -8.73 6.57 -6.08
C GLN A 373 -9.66 5.38 -6.36
N THR A 374 -10.97 5.55 -6.21
CA THR A 374 -11.92 4.41 -6.23
C THR A 374 -12.53 4.14 -7.59
N MET A 375 -12.61 5.13 -8.47
CA MET A 375 -13.24 4.98 -9.79
C MET A 375 -12.63 3.84 -10.60
N LEU A 376 -13.51 3.09 -11.26
CA LEU A 376 -13.18 1.95 -12.09
C LEU A 376 -13.17 2.33 -13.58
N ILE A 377 -12.62 1.45 -14.40
CA ILE A 377 -12.68 1.62 -15.86
C ILE A 377 -14.13 1.52 -16.35
N THR A 378 -14.93 0.64 -15.74
CA THR A 378 -16.34 0.40 -16.07
C THR A 378 -17.24 1.60 -15.75
N ASP A 379 -16.84 2.42 -14.77
CA ASP A 379 -17.61 3.60 -14.36
C ASP A 379 -17.60 4.71 -15.43
N LEU A 380 -16.75 4.57 -16.45
CA LEU A 380 -16.57 5.55 -17.51
C LEU A 380 -16.97 4.92 -18.85
N HIS A 381 -18.15 5.32 -19.33
CA HIS A 381 -18.74 4.91 -20.61
C HIS A 381 -19.70 6.01 -21.13
N ASP A 382 -19.97 6.02 -22.43
CA ASP A 382 -20.90 6.96 -23.08
C ASP A 382 -20.63 8.45 -22.82
N GLY A 383 -19.35 8.80 -22.62
CA GLY A 383 -18.94 10.18 -22.28
C GLY A 383 -19.40 10.65 -20.90
N ARG A 384 -19.84 9.73 -20.05
CA ARG A 384 -20.30 9.98 -18.68
C ARG A 384 -19.44 9.22 -17.69
N LEU A 385 -19.32 9.79 -16.50
CA LEU A 385 -18.71 9.15 -15.34
C LEU A 385 -19.79 8.88 -14.31
N PHE A 386 -19.99 7.60 -13.99
CA PHE A 386 -20.99 7.13 -13.02
C PHE A 386 -20.32 6.98 -11.66
N LEU A 387 -20.65 7.88 -10.74
CA LEU A 387 -20.24 7.81 -9.34
C LEU A 387 -21.39 7.22 -8.52
N HIS A 388 -21.09 6.83 -7.28
CA HIS A 388 -22.08 6.22 -6.39
C HIS A 388 -23.29 7.12 -6.10
N ASP A 389 -23.07 8.44 -6.07
CA ASP A 389 -24.02 9.47 -5.66
C ASP A 389 -24.50 10.36 -6.82
N ARG A 390 -23.81 10.36 -7.96
CA ARG A 390 -24.16 11.21 -9.12
C ARG A 390 -23.60 10.70 -10.44
N THR A 391 -24.18 11.16 -11.54
CA THR A 391 -23.65 10.95 -12.90
C THR A 391 -23.10 12.26 -13.43
N VAL A 392 -21.85 12.26 -13.89
CA VAL A 392 -21.15 13.45 -14.39
C VAL A 392 -21.01 13.36 -15.91
N LEU A 393 -21.57 14.33 -16.64
CA LEU A 393 -21.34 14.46 -18.07
C LEU A 393 -19.95 15.06 -18.31
N LEU A 394 -19.08 14.35 -19.04
CA LEU A 394 -17.70 14.78 -19.21
C LEU A 394 -17.56 15.80 -20.35
N ALA A 395 -16.91 16.93 -20.04
CA ALA A 395 -16.46 17.89 -21.04
C ALA A 395 -15.53 17.23 -22.07
N GLU A 396 -15.57 17.71 -23.32
CA GLU A 396 -14.79 17.13 -24.43
C GLU A 396 -13.29 17.06 -24.13
N GLU A 397 -12.73 18.12 -23.57
CA GLU A 397 -11.32 18.19 -23.17
C GLU A 397 -10.92 17.11 -22.14
N VAL A 398 -11.86 16.71 -21.29
CA VAL A 398 -11.67 15.63 -20.30
C VAL A 398 -11.74 14.27 -21.01
N ARG A 399 -12.70 14.08 -21.92
CA ARG A 399 -12.83 12.84 -22.72
C ARG A 399 -11.56 12.55 -23.51
N SER A 400 -11.01 13.56 -24.19
CA SER A 400 -9.77 13.45 -24.97
C SER A 400 -8.58 13.03 -24.09
N ARG A 401 -8.40 13.66 -22.92
CA ARG A 401 -7.30 13.31 -21.98
C ARG A 401 -7.46 11.93 -21.35
N LEU A 402 -8.69 11.54 -21.02
CA LEU A 402 -8.97 10.21 -20.49
C LEU A 402 -8.73 9.12 -21.53
N LYS A 403 -9.06 9.37 -22.80
CA LYS A 403 -8.71 8.47 -23.91
C LYS A 403 -7.20 8.28 -23.99
N ARG A 404 -6.43 9.37 -24.08
CA ARG A 404 -4.95 9.32 -24.08
C ARG A 404 -4.39 8.56 -22.87
N TYR A 405 -4.98 8.74 -21.69
CA TYR A 405 -4.56 8.03 -20.49
C TYR A 405 -4.89 6.52 -20.55
N ARG A 406 -6.06 6.14 -21.08
CA ARG A 406 -6.43 4.73 -21.27
C ARG A 406 -5.50 4.03 -22.26
N ASP A 407 -5.10 4.70 -23.33
CA ASP A 407 -4.16 4.18 -24.31
C ASP A 407 -2.79 3.97 -23.64
N TYR A 408 -2.24 5.03 -22.99
CA TYR A 408 -1.02 4.96 -22.20
C TYR A 408 -1.04 3.81 -21.17
N ARG A 409 -2.16 3.66 -20.46
CA ARG A 409 -2.35 2.62 -19.44
C ARG A 409 -2.30 1.22 -20.05
N THR A 410 -2.98 1.02 -21.18
CA THR A 410 -3.03 -0.26 -21.90
C THR A 410 -1.64 -0.64 -22.41
N ASP A 411 -0.91 0.32 -22.99
CA ASP A 411 0.45 0.10 -23.49
C ASP A 411 1.44 -0.21 -22.37
N ARG A 412 1.35 0.54 -21.26
CA ARG A 412 2.31 0.42 -20.15
C ARG A 412 2.06 -0.83 -19.30
N TRP A 413 0.81 -1.26 -19.18
CA TRP A 413 0.39 -2.43 -18.40
C TRP A 413 -0.64 -3.30 -19.15
N PRO A 414 -0.25 -3.97 -20.25
CA PRO A 414 -1.19 -4.69 -21.12
C PRO A 414 -1.85 -5.90 -20.46
N ARG A 415 -1.32 -6.36 -19.32
CA ARG A 415 -1.84 -7.51 -18.57
C ARG A 415 -2.41 -7.13 -17.21
N THR A 416 -2.54 -5.84 -16.90
CA THR A 416 -3.05 -5.44 -15.58
C THR A 416 -4.49 -5.91 -15.41
N ALA A 417 -4.76 -6.47 -14.25
CA ALA A 417 -6.11 -6.78 -13.80
C ALA A 417 -6.63 -5.77 -12.79
N ASN A 418 -5.93 -4.65 -12.61
CA ASN A 418 -6.39 -3.60 -11.73
C ASN A 418 -7.67 -2.99 -12.32
N PRO A 419 -8.82 -3.00 -11.61
CA PRO A 419 -10.06 -2.47 -12.16
C PRO A 419 -10.12 -0.94 -12.08
N HIS A 420 -9.27 -0.31 -11.25
CA HIS A 420 -9.25 1.13 -11.08
C HIS A 420 -8.75 1.82 -12.35
N LEU A 421 -9.35 2.98 -12.65
CA LEU A 421 -8.97 3.79 -13.79
C LEU A 421 -7.51 4.20 -13.66
N PHE A 422 -7.16 4.88 -12.57
CA PHE A 422 -5.80 5.33 -12.30
C PHE A 422 -4.96 4.26 -11.61
N ILE A 423 -3.81 3.94 -12.21
CA ILE A 423 -2.81 3.03 -11.68
C ILE A 423 -1.41 3.65 -11.71
N SER A 424 -0.58 3.24 -10.75
CA SER A 424 0.83 3.61 -10.65
C SER A 424 1.71 2.41 -10.97
N GLN A 425 3.03 2.64 -11.05
CA GLN A 425 3.99 1.54 -11.20
C GLN A 425 3.86 0.49 -10.07
N THR A 426 3.47 0.93 -8.87
CA THR A 426 3.29 0.08 -7.69
C THR A 426 1.97 -0.68 -7.71
N THR A 427 0.88 -0.08 -8.22
CA THR A 427 -0.46 -0.70 -8.22
C THR A 427 -0.81 -1.41 -9.52
N GLY A 428 -0.05 -1.20 -10.59
CA GLY A 428 -0.34 -1.77 -11.91
C GLY A 428 -0.31 -3.29 -11.99
N CYS A 429 0.45 -3.97 -11.11
CA CYS A 429 0.44 -5.44 -10.99
C CYS A 429 -0.45 -5.94 -9.84
N GLY A 430 -1.32 -5.10 -9.29
CA GLY A 430 -2.24 -5.43 -8.21
C GLY A 430 -3.68 -5.05 -8.54
N THR A 431 -4.59 -5.22 -7.59
CA THR A 431 -6.01 -4.84 -7.71
C THR A 431 -6.38 -3.66 -6.82
N GLY A 432 -5.40 -3.11 -6.09
CA GLY A 432 -5.63 -2.01 -5.17
C GLY A 432 -5.60 -0.65 -5.85
N ARG A 433 -6.34 0.30 -5.26
CA ARG A 433 -6.32 1.71 -5.61
C ARG A 433 -4.96 2.36 -5.41
N VAL A 434 -4.72 3.43 -6.18
CA VAL A 434 -3.61 4.37 -5.91
C VAL A 434 -3.81 5.07 -4.57
N SER A 435 -2.73 5.60 -3.99
CA SER A 435 -2.81 6.38 -2.76
C SER A 435 -3.16 7.84 -3.05
N HIS A 436 -3.76 8.53 -2.08
CA HIS A 436 -3.94 9.99 -2.17
C HIS A 436 -2.62 10.75 -2.32
N VAL A 437 -1.54 10.22 -1.73
CA VAL A 437 -0.17 10.76 -1.86
C VAL A 437 0.27 10.74 -3.32
N TRP A 438 0.11 9.59 -4.00
CA TRP A 438 0.43 9.48 -5.43
C TRP A 438 -0.35 10.49 -6.28
N ILE A 439 -1.63 10.72 -5.97
CA ILE A 439 -2.44 11.73 -6.68
C ILE A 439 -1.86 13.12 -6.48
N ASN A 440 -1.57 13.51 -5.24
CA ASN A 440 -1.04 14.84 -4.94
C ASN A 440 0.35 15.05 -5.56
N ASP A 441 1.22 14.04 -5.48
CA ASP A 441 2.56 14.08 -6.08
C ASP A 441 2.48 14.18 -7.60
N THR A 442 1.57 13.41 -8.23
CA THR A 442 1.35 13.45 -9.69
C THR A 442 0.81 14.81 -10.13
N LEU A 443 -0.06 15.43 -9.34
CA LEU A 443 -0.57 16.78 -9.62
C LEU A 443 0.46 17.88 -9.33
N GLY A 444 1.49 17.60 -8.50
CA GLY A 444 2.40 18.62 -7.96
C GLY A 444 1.76 19.54 -6.92
N MET A 445 0.52 19.24 -6.49
CA MET A 445 -0.24 20.01 -5.50
C MET A 445 -1.34 19.14 -4.88
N PRO A 446 -1.85 19.46 -3.68
CA PRO A 446 -3.00 18.77 -3.13
C PRO A 446 -4.22 18.89 -4.05
N ALA A 447 -4.85 17.77 -4.42
CA ALA A 447 -6.04 17.75 -5.28
C ALA A 447 -7.19 18.62 -4.75
N ARG A 448 -7.20 18.87 -3.43
CA ARG A 448 -8.14 19.78 -2.78
C ARG A 448 -8.09 21.20 -3.37
N ARG A 449 -6.92 21.70 -3.77
CA ARG A 449 -6.74 23.08 -4.26
C ARG A 449 -7.48 23.35 -5.58
N PRO A 450 -7.23 22.62 -6.69
CA PRO A 450 -8.01 22.78 -7.92
C PRO A 450 -9.48 22.42 -7.76
N ARG A 451 -9.83 21.53 -6.82
CA ARG A 451 -11.23 21.23 -6.49
C ARG A 451 -11.92 22.44 -5.88
N GLU A 452 -11.32 23.06 -4.87
CA GLU A 452 -11.88 24.25 -4.19
C GLU A 452 -12.03 25.42 -5.17
N ASP A 453 -11.07 25.61 -6.07
CA ASP A 453 -11.15 26.60 -7.15
C ASP A 453 -12.36 26.38 -8.06
N ARG A 454 -12.57 25.14 -8.54
CA ARG A 454 -13.74 24.82 -9.38
C ARG A 454 -15.07 25.04 -8.66
N LEU A 455 -15.13 24.76 -7.35
CA LEU A 455 -16.32 24.98 -6.52
C LEU A 455 -16.60 26.48 -6.33
N LEU A 456 -15.57 27.29 -6.10
CA LEU A 456 -15.70 28.76 -6.02
C LEU A 456 -16.18 29.34 -7.35
N HIS A 457 -15.58 28.92 -8.46
CA HIS A 457 -15.97 29.37 -9.80
C HIS A 457 -17.44 29.05 -10.11
N GLU A 458 -17.93 27.86 -9.73
CA GLU A 458 -19.37 27.55 -9.90
C GLU A 458 -20.25 28.38 -8.96
N ALA A 459 -19.81 28.63 -7.72
CA ALA A 459 -20.54 29.47 -6.80
C ALA A 459 -20.73 30.88 -7.35
N GLU A 460 -19.66 31.49 -7.88
CA GLU A 460 -19.70 32.78 -8.55
C GLU A 460 -20.59 32.76 -9.80
N ALA A 461 -20.43 31.77 -10.68
CA ALA A 461 -21.20 31.66 -11.91
C ALA A 461 -22.71 31.45 -11.70
N THR A 462 -23.11 30.99 -10.51
CA THR A 462 -24.51 30.69 -10.16
C THR A 462 -25.13 31.71 -9.21
N GLY A 463 -24.44 32.80 -8.90
CA GLY A 463 -24.91 33.81 -7.95
C GLY A 463 -25.00 33.29 -6.50
N GLY A 464 -24.27 32.21 -6.17
CA GLY A 464 -24.27 31.60 -4.85
C GLY A 464 -25.47 30.70 -4.56
N ASP A 465 -26.08 30.06 -5.57
CA ASP A 465 -27.12 29.04 -5.34
C ASP A 465 -26.50 27.73 -4.81
N PRO A 466 -26.74 27.36 -3.53
CA PRO A 466 -26.14 26.16 -2.95
C PRO A 466 -26.73 24.88 -3.55
N ARG A 467 -27.96 24.87 -4.05
CA ARG A 467 -28.58 23.64 -4.62
C ARG A 467 -27.89 23.23 -5.90
N ARG A 468 -27.59 24.19 -6.78
CA ARG A 468 -26.88 23.92 -8.03
C ARG A 468 -25.48 23.33 -7.81
N ILE A 469 -24.77 23.80 -6.78
CA ILE A 469 -23.48 23.22 -6.38
C ILE A 469 -23.66 21.79 -5.83
N CYS A 470 -24.71 21.55 -5.04
CA CYS A 470 -25.02 20.21 -4.53
C CYS A 470 -25.28 19.23 -5.68
N ASP A 471 -26.12 19.61 -6.64
CA ASP A 471 -26.51 18.75 -7.77
C ASP A 471 -25.34 18.45 -8.69
N LEU A 472 -24.48 19.44 -8.99
CA LEU A 472 -23.36 19.28 -9.91
C LEU A 472 -22.21 18.45 -9.30
N PHE A 473 -21.93 18.61 -8.01
CA PHE A 473 -20.72 18.09 -7.38
C PHE A 473 -20.95 17.11 -6.22
N GLY A 474 -22.21 16.80 -5.88
CA GLY A 474 -22.56 15.86 -4.80
C GLY A 474 -22.18 16.37 -3.40
N LEU A 475 -22.17 17.70 -3.19
CA LEU A 475 -21.93 18.28 -1.87
C LEU A 475 -23.20 18.22 -1.01
N SER A 476 -23.03 18.16 0.31
CA SER A 476 -24.12 18.49 1.24
C SER A 476 -24.38 19.99 1.25
N VAL A 477 -25.61 20.39 1.57
CA VAL A 477 -25.99 21.82 1.66
C VAL A 477 -25.05 22.60 2.60
N GLY A 478 -24.72 22.04 3.76
CA GLY A 478 -23.78 22.69 4.69
C GLY A 478 -22.36 22.85 4.13
N ALA A 479 -21.91 21.92 3.28
CA ALA A 479 -20.63 22.05 2.60
C ALA A 479 -20.69 23.06 1.44
N ALA A 480 -21.80 23.12 0.70
CA ALA A 480 -22.02 24.09 -0.37
C ALA A 480 -22.09 25.53 0.16
N LEU A 481 -22.75 25.75 1.30
CA LEU A 481 -22.86 27.05 1.95
C LEU A 481 -21.50 27.70 2.25
N ARG A 482 -20.46 26.88 2.49
CA ARG A 482 -19.08 27.37 2.70
C ARG A 482 -18.52 28.09 1.48
N TYR A 483 -18.91 27.67 0.28
CA TYR A 483 -18.45 28.26 -0.98
C TYR A 483 -19.40 29.36 -1.43
N THR A 484 -20.72 29.22 -1.26
CA THR A 484 -21.65 30.29 -1.64
C THR A 484 -21.57 31.50 -0.73
N SER A 485 -21.15 31.34 0.53
CA SER A 485 -20.96 32.47 1.45
C SER A 485 -19.83 33.42 1.04
N THR A 486 -18.97 33.04 0.08
CA THR A 486 -17.93 33.92 -0.46
C THR A 486 -18.42 34.79 -1.61
N VAL A 487 -19.60 34.50 -2.15
CA VAL A 487 -20.23 35.31 -3.19
C VAL A 487 -20.93 36.47 -2.49
N ASP A 488 -20.55 37.71 -2.84
CA ASP A 488 -21.26 38.91 -2.37
C ASP A 488 -22.70 38.85 -2.87
N GLN A 489 -23.62 38.37 -2.02
CA GLN A 489 -25.04 38.40 -2.30
C GLN A 489 -25.60 39.75 -1.84
N PRO A 490 -25.97 40.67 -2.75
CA PRO A 490 -26.55 41.96 -2.37
C PRO A 490 -27.77 41.81 -1.44
N GLY A 491 -28.57 40.75 -1.65
CA GLY A 491 -29.72 40.45 -0.80
C GLY A 491 -29.39 39.94 0.61
N ILE A 492 -28.23 39.30 0.84
CA ILE A 492 -27.81 38.89 2.19
C ILE A 492 -27.23 40.07 2.96
N VAL A 493 -26.55 41.00 2.29
CA VAL A 493 -26.10 42.25 2.90
C VAL A 493 -27.31 43.08 3.32
N GLU A 494 -28.32 43.27 2.46
CA GLU A 494 -29.57 43.93 2.82
C GLU A 494 -30.35 43.22 3.93
N TYR A 495 -30.45 41.88 3.90
CA TYR A 495 -31.08 41.10 4.96
C TYR A 495 -30.32 41.19 6.29
N ARG A 496 -28.98 41.14 6.28
CA ARG A 496 -28.15 41.30 7.48
C ARG A 496 -28.19 42.73 8.00
N LEU A 497 -28.27 43.74 7.14
CA LEU A 497 -28.42 45.14 7.53
C LEU A 497 -29.82 45.43 8.09
N ARG A 498 -30.88 44.81 7.54
CA ARG A 498 -32.24 44.91 8.07
C ARG A 498 -32.44 44.15 9.38
N ASN A 499 -31.73 43.04 9.58
CA ASN A 499 -31.90 42.16 10.74
C ASN A 499 -30.76 42.20 11.76
N SER A 500 -29.80 43.12 11.61
CA SER A 500 -28.90 43.45 12.72
C SER A 500 -29.69 44.29 13.71
N GLY A 501 -30.11 43.67 14.82
CA GLY A 501 -30.66 44.40 15.96
C GLY A 501 -29.71 45.50 16.43
N PRO A 502 -30.22 46.53 17.15
CA PRO A 502 -29.41 47.67 17.55
C PRO A 502 -28.15 47.23 18.29
N ARG A 503 -27.01 47.87 17.97
CA ARG A 503 -25.73 47.64 18.66
C ARG A 503 -25.97 47.75 20.17
N PRO A 504 -25.43 46.84 21.00
CA PRO A 504 -25.44 47.06 22.44
C PRO A 504 -24.73 48.38 22.73
N SER A 505 -25.41 49.25 23.49
CA SER A 505 -24.88 50.53 23.93
C SER A 505 -23.50 50.34 24.59
N PRO A 506 -22.54 51.24 24.36
CA PRO A 506 -21.27 51.17 25.05
C PRO A 506 -21.51 51.21 26.55
N ARG A 507 -20.87 50.29 27.29
CA ARG A 507 -20.84 50.33 28.75
C ARG A 507 -20.19 51.65 29.16
N ALA A 508 -20.92 52.45 29.92
CA ALA A 508 -20.36 53.55 30.68
C ALA A 508 -19.55 52.93 31.82
N ASP A 509 -18.25 52.76 31.60
CA ASP A 509 -17.21 52.57 32.61
C ASP A 509 -15.89 52.70 31.85
N ASP A 510 -15.53 53.94 31.50
CA ASP A 510 -14.19 54.43 31.19
C ASP A 510 -14.30 55.94 30.94
N ALA A 511 -14.62 56.67 32.02
CA ALA A 511 -14.46 58.12 32.14
C ALA A 511 -14.36 58.46 33.64
N ASP A 512 -13.21 58.13 34.22
CA ASP A 512 -12.36 58.98 35.09
C ASP A 512 -11.31 58.14 35.83
#